data_AF-A0A916DTS1-F1
#
_entry.id   AF-A0A916DTS1-F1
#
_cell.length_a   1.000
_cell.length_b   1.000
_cell.length_c   1.000
_cell.angle_alpha   90.00
_cell.angle_beta   90.00
_cell.angle_gamma   90.00
#
_symmetry.space_group_name_H-M   'P 1'
#
loop_
_entity.id
_entity.type
_entity.pdbx_description
1 polymer ?
#
loop_
_entity_poly.entity_id
_entity_poly.type
_entity_poly.pdbx_seq_one_letter_code
_entity_poly.pdbx_strand_id
1 'polypeptide(L)'
;MTFLEAIQADWIFYAVNILVFIVVVMVTWLYARGQQMEAIAKLQAQIQQIQLQQNDKLFSLEDEYKLKKERVRLILKDMEAQLKANDMEMLKSRRNELSNVFVMEYRETMHRYARLADQYYELHPPKYQEFVRNYIFPFLDTSRKILSAINATIIMKALGESQPIQYSYKDFDFAFDMIRKHPTLSLKKEMNAYLKELGFSKSDLD
;
A
#
# COMPACT_ATOMS: atom_id res chain seq x y z
N MET A 1 5.43 -15.26 -83.10
CA MET A 1 5.79 -15.28 -81.68
C MET A 1 4.73 -16.05 -80.94
N THR A 2 5.09 -17.21 -80.38
CA THR A 2 4.20 -17.93 -79.48
C THR A 2 4.19 -17.23 -78.11
N PHE A 3 3.10 -17.35 -77.36
CA PHE A 3 2.95 -16.73 -76.03
C PHE A 3 4.11 -17.10 -75.07
N LEU A 4 4.69 -18.28 -75.26
CA LEU A 4 5.86 -18.77 -74.52
C LEU A 4 7.18 -18.04 -74.86
N GLU A 5 7.38 -17.59 -76.10
CA GLU A 5 8.57 -16.83 -76.52
C GLU A 5 8.52 -15.38 -76.01
N ALA A 6 7.33 -14.78 -75.93
CA ALA A 6 7.14 -13.45 -75.33
C ALA A 6 7.42 -13.49 -73.81
N ILE A 7 7.00 -14.57 -73.12
CA ILE A 7 7.32 -14.78 -71.71
C ILE A 7 8.82 -15.03 -71.49
N GLN A 8 9.50 -15.74 -72.41
CA GLN A 8 10.95 -15.94 -72.36
C GLN A 8 11.77 -14.69 -72.69
N ALA A 9 11.22 -13.70 -73.38
CA ALA A 9 11.88 -12.40 -73.59
C ALA A 9 11.68 -11.47 -72.38
N ASP A 10 10.49 -11.49 -71.77
CA ASP A 10 10.11 -10.57 -70.71
C ASP A 10 10.29 -11.13 -69.28
N TRP A 11 10.74 -12.38 -69.11
CA TRP A 11 10.89 -12.98 -67.77
C TRP A 11 11.82 -12.18 -66.85
N ILE A 12 12.86 -11.55 -67.42
CA ILE A 12 13.78 -10.68 -66.68
C ILE A 12 13.02 -9.45 -66.17
N PHE A 13 12.15 -8.85 -67.00
CA PHE A 13 11.31 -7.72 -66.60
C PHE A 13 10.35 -8.09 -65.48
N TYR A 14 9.70 -9.25 -65.54
CA TYR A 14 8.84 -9.74 -64.45
C TYR A 14 9.63 -10.05 -63.17
N ALA A 15 10.80 -10.68 -63.29
CA ALA A 15 11.67 -10.99 -62.15
C ALA A 15 12.16 -9.71 -61.44
N VAL A 16 12.58 -8.69 -62.20
CA VAL A 16 12.99 -7.39 -61.65
C VAL A 16 11.82 -6.69 -60.95
N ASN A 17 10.63 -6.66 -61.54
CA ASN A 17 9.46 -6.03 -60.92
C ASN A 17 9.03 -6.74 -59.63
N ILE A 18 9.06 -8.07 -59.58
CA ILE A 18 8.79 -8.83 -58.36
C ILE A 18 9.83 -8.50 -57.28
N LEU A 19 11.11 -8.40 -57.66
CA LEU A 19 12.18 -8.08 -56.71
C LEU A 19 12.03 -6.65 -56.16
N VAL A 20 11.69 -5.69 -57.02
CA VAL A 20 11.36 -4.31 -56.60
C VAL A 20 10.16 -4.31 -55.65
N PHE A 21 9.10 -5.07 -55.95
CA PHE A 21 7.94 -5.18 -55.08
C PHE A 21 8.30 -5.77 -53.71
N ILE A 22 9.10 -6.83 -53.65
CA ILE A 22 9.60 -7.43 -52.40
C ILE A 22 10.39 -6.39 -51.59
N VAL A 23 11.28 -5.63 -52.25
CA VAL A 23 12.06 -4.57 -51.59
C VAL A 23 11.14 -3.49 -51.00
N VAL A 24 10.14 -3.01 -51.76
CA VAL A 24 9.19 -2.00 -51.29
C VAL A 24 8.37 -2.52 -50.10
N VAL A 25 7.88 -3.76 -50.17
CA VAL A 25 7.14 -4.40 -49.07
C VAL A 25 8.03 -4.52 -47.84
N MET A 26 9.29 -4.95 -47.99
CA MET A 26 10.24 -5.11 -46.90
C MET A 26 10.57 -3.76 -46.23
N VAL A 27 10.83 -2.71 -47.03
CA VAL A 27 11.12 -1.36 -46.52
C VAL A 27 9.90 -0.78 -45.79
N THR A 28 8.70 -0.93 -46.35
CA THR A 28 7.45 -0.47 -45.73
C THR A 28 7.19 -1.20 -44.41
N TRP A 29 7.42 -2.51 -44.38
CA TRP A 29 7.27 -3.31 -43.16
C TRP A 29 8.30 -2.92 -42.10
N LEU A 30 9.57 -2.71 -42.47
CA LEU A 30 10.61 -2.23 -41.55
C LEU A 30 10.26 -0.85 -40.99
N TYR A 31 9.73 0.05 -41.82
CA TYR A 31 9.28 1.37 -41.38
C TYR A 31 8.13 1.29 -40.37
N ALA A 32 7.07 0.54 -40.69
CA ALA A 32 5.93 0.33 -39.79
C ALA A 32 6.35 -0.35 -38.49
N ARG A 33 7.22 -1.36 -38.56
CA ARG A 33 7.78 -2.03 -37.38
C ARG A 33 8.62 -1.08 -36.53
N GLY A 34 9.40 -0.19 -37.14
CA GLY A 34 10.15 0.86 -36.44
C GLY A 34 9.24 1.78 -35.63
N GLN A 35 8.16 2.29 -36.23
CA GLN A 35 7.18 3.13 -35.53
C GLN A 35 6.50 2.40 -34.37
N GLN A 36 6.13 1.13 -34.57
CA GLN A 36 5.53 0.31 -33.51
C GLN A 36 6.50 0.07 -32.35
N MET A 37 7.77 -0.21 -32.63
CA MET A 37 8.80 -0.39 -31.60
C MET A 37 9.05 0.90 -30.81
N GLU A 38 9.05 2.07 -31.48
CA GLU A 38 9.16 3.35 -30.80
C GLU A 38 7.96 3.62 -29.88
N ALA A 39 6.74 3.31 -30.34
CA ALA A 39 5.52 3.43 -29.53
C ALA A 39 5.56 2.48 -28.31
N ILE A 40 6.00 1.23 -28.50
CA ILE A 40 6.19 0.26 -27.41
C ILE A 40 7.23 0.76 -26.40
N ALA A 41 8.37 1.28 -26.87
CA ALA A 41 9.41 1.81 -26.00
C ALA A 41 8.92 3.03 -25.20
N LYS A 42 8.15 3.93 -25.83
CA LYS A 42 7.51 5.07 -25.14
C LYS A 42 6.53 4.61 -24.06
N LEU A 43 5.68 3.63 -24.35
CA LEU A 43 4.75 3.06 -23.37
C LEU A 43 5.48 2.36 -22.23
N GLN A 44 6.54 1.61 -22.51
CA GLN A 44 7.38 0.99 -21.48
C GLN A 44 8.04 2.03 -20.58
N ALA A 45 8.56 3.12 -21.15
CA ALA A 45 9.13 4.22 -20.37
C ALA A 45 8.07 4.90 -19.49
N GLN A 46 6.87 5.12 -20.00
CA GLN A 46 5.75 5.68 -19.21
C GLN A 46 5.34 4.75 -18.06
N ILE A 47 5.26 3.43 -18.30
CA ILE A 47 4.96 2.44 -17.26
C ILE A 47 6.04 2.46 -16.17
N GLN A 48 7.31 2.47 -16.55
CA GLN A 48 8.42 2.54 -15.60
C GLN A 48 8.37 3.83 -14.78
N GLN A 49 8.07 4.97 -15.41
CA GLN A 49 7.93 6.24 -14.71
C GLN A 49 6.77 6.23 -13.70
N ILE A 50 5.63 5.65 -14.06
CA ILE A 50 4.48 5.51 -13.15
C ILE A 50 4.84 4.60 -11.97
N GLN A 51 5.52 3.47 -12.23
CA GLN A 51 5.97 2.55 -11.17
C GLN A 51 6.97 3.23 -10.22
N LEU A 52 7.91 4.01 -10.74
CA LEU A 52 8.85 4.79 -9.92
C LEU A 52 8.09 5.80 -9.04
N GLN A 53 7.18 6.58 -9.61
CA GLN A 53 6.38 7.54 -8.85
C GLN A 53 5.51 6.89 -7.77
N GLN A 54 4.98 5.69 -8.02
CA GLN A 54 4.22 4.93 -7.03
C GLN A 54 5.12 4.42 -5.90
N ASN A 55 6.31 3.89 -6.23
CA ASN A 55 7.29 3.46 -5.23
C ASN A 55 7.75 4.64 -4.37
N ASP A 56 8.06 5.79 -4.96
CA ASP A 56 8.46 6.99 -4.23
C ASP A 56 7.39 7.45 -3.24
N LYS A 57 6.11 7.42 -3.68
CA LYS A 57 4.97 7.69 -2.79
C LYS A 57 4.88 6.68 -1.66
N LEU A 58 5.07 5.39 -1.96
CA LEU A 58 5.03 4.31 -0.96
C LEU A 58 6.13 4.51 0.09
N PHE A 59 7.36 4.81 -0.32
CA PHE A 59 8.46 5.09 0.59
C PHE A 59 8.23 6.36 1.42
N SER A 60 7.72 7.44 0.80
CA SER A 60 7.42 8.67 1.53
C SER A 60 6.37 8.47 2.63
N LEU A 61 5.33 7.67 2.36
CA LEU A 61 4.30 7.32 3.34
C LEU A 61 4.83 6.38 4.42
N GLU A 62 5.72 5.46 4.07
CA GLU A 62 6.38 4.59 5.04
C GLU A 62 7.24 5.40 6.03
N ASP A 63 8.01 6.37 5.52
CA ASP A 63 8.82 7.25 6.36
C ASP A 63 7.95 8.15 7.23
N GLU A 64 6.87 8.72 6.67
CA GLU A 64 5.89 9.47 7.45
C GLU A 64 5.29 8.60 8.57
N TYR A 65 4.91 7.36 8.25
CA TYR A 65 4.39 6.40 9.22
C TYR A 65 5.39 6.11 10.35
N LYS A 66 6.67 5.87 10.02
CA LYS A 66 7.74 5.66 11.00
C LYS A 66 7.91 6.88 11.91
N LEU A 67 7.88 8.08 11.36
CA LEU A 67 7.96 9.33 12.13
C LEU A 67 6.76 9.48 13.09
N LYS A 68 5.54 9.21 12.62
CA LYS A 68 4.34 9.24 13.47
C LYS A 68 4.39 8.19 14.58
N LYS A 69 4.89 6.99 14.27
CA LYS A 69 5.10 5.92 15.25
C LYS A 69 6.08 6.35 16.35
N GLU A 70 7.19 6.97 15.98
CA GLU A 70 8.17 7.47 16.95
C GLU A 70 7.58 8.59 17.81
N ARG A 71 6.79 9.50 17.23
CA ARG A 71 6.09 10.53 17.98
C ARG A 71 5.18 9.94 19.06
N VAL A 72 4.39 8.91 18.73
CA VAL A 72 3.56 8.19 19.70
C VAL A 72 4.43 7.57 20.80
N ARG A 73 5.56 6.95 20.44
CA ARG A 73 6.50 6.36 21.41
C ARG A 73 7.04 7.40 22.39
N LEU A 74 7.39 8.59 21.91
CA LEU A 74 7.88 9.69 22.74
C LEU A 74 6.81 10.17 23.73
N ILE A 75 5.57 10.34 23.28
CA ILE A 75 4.46 10.74 24.17
C ILE A 75 4.21 9.68 25.24
N LEU A 76 4.23 8.40 24.89
CA LEU A 76 4.11 7.29 25.86
C LEU A 76 5.22 7.33 26.91
N LYS A 77 6.47 7.54 26.50
CA LYS A 77 7.62 7.66 27.41
C LYS A 77 7.45 8.87 28.34
N ASP A 78 6.97 9.99 27.82
CA ASP A 78 6.71 11.18 28.62
C ASP A 78 5.57 10.95 29.61
N MET A 79 4.49 10.25 29.22
CA MET A 79 3.42 9.86 30.15
C MET A 79 3.95 9.05 31.33
N GLU A 80 4.83 8.06 31.07
CA GLU A 80 5.47 7.29 32.15
C GLU A 80 6.33 8.17 33.06
N ALA A 81 7.04 9.15 32.49
CA ALA A 81 7.84 10.09 33.27
C ALA A 81 6.96 10.99 34.16
N GLN A 82 5.86 11.53 33.62
CA GLN A 82 4.91 12.35 34.40
C GLN A 82 4.23 11.56 35.50
N LEU A 83 3.89 10.29 35.23
CA LEU A 83 3.35 9.41 36.25
C LEU A 83 4.33 9.19 37.41
N LYS A 84 5.62 9.01 37.12
CA LYS A 84 6.66 8.89 38.15
C LYS A 84 6.91 10.20 38.92
N ALA A 85 6.75 11.33 38.25
CA ALA A 85 6.89 12.66 38.84
C ALA A 85 5.65 13.10 39.65
N ASN A 86 4.56 12.34 39.61
CA ASN A 86 3.26 12.69 40.18
C ASN A 86 2.66 14.01 39.64
N ASP A 87 3.00 14.41 38.41
CA ASP A 87 2.41 15.58 37.75
C ASP A 87 1.12 15.18 37.00
N MET A 88 -0.01 15.35 37.68
CA MET A 88 -1.32 14.89 37.20
C MET A 88 -1.87 15.74 36.06
N GLU A 89 -1.59 17.05 36.04
CA GLU A 89 -2.04 17.94 34.97
C GLU A 89 -1.32 17.64 33.66
N MET A 90 0.00 17.48 33.72
CA MET A 90 0.79 17.09 32.55
C MET A 90 0.45 15.68 32.09
N LEU A 91 0.22 14.73 32.99
CA LEU A 91 -0.22 13.38 32.63
C LEU A 91 -1.55 13.40 31.88
N LYS A 92 -2.53 14.20 32.34
CA LYS A 92 -3.82 14.38 31.66
C LYS A 92 -3.65 14.96 30.26
N SER A 93 -2.82 16.00 30.15
CA SER A 93 -2.50 16.64 28.86
C SER A 93 -1.89 15.65 27.87
N ARG A 94 -0.88 14.88 28.30
CA ARG A 94 -0.21 13.88 27.44
C ARG A 94 -1.11 12.71 27.07
N ARG A 95 -2.00 12.26 27.97
CA ARG A 95 -3.01 11.23 27.65
C ARG A 95 -3.93 11.69 26.51
N ASN A 96 -4.42 12.93 26.58
CA ASN A 96 -5.28 13.50 25.55
C ASN A 96 -4.53 13.73 24.24
N GLU A 97 -3.29 14.23 24.32
CA GLU A 97 -2.42 14.39 23.15
C GLU A 97 -2.17 13.04 22.48
N LEU A 98 -1.86 11.99 23.24
CA LEU A 98 -1.63 10.65 22.69
C LEU A 98 -2.86 10.15 21.93
N SER A 99 -4.05 10.30 22.50
CA SER A 99 -5.30 9.93 21.84
C SER A 99 -5.50 10.70 20.53
N ASN A 100 -5.29 12.01 20.54
CA ASN A 100 -5.44 12.86 19.37
C ASN A 100 -4.41 12.55 18.28
N VAL A 101 -3.13 12.42 18.64
CA VAL A 101 -2.04 12.08 17.70
C VAL A 101 -2.26 10.69 17.12
N PHE A 102 -2.76 9.74 17.91
CA PHE A 102 -3.10 8.41 17.43
C PHE A 102 -4.20 8.46 16.35
N VAL A 103 -5.34 9.08 16.66
CA VAL A 103 -6.51 9.10 15.76
C VAL A 103 -6.26 9.98 14.53
N MET A 104 -5.73 11.19 14.73
CA MET A 104 -5.66 12.20 13.66
C MET A 104 -4.43 12.05 12.78
N GLU A 105 -3.33 11.50 13.29
CA GLU A 105 -2.07 11.44 12.55
C GLU A 105 -1.64 10.00 12.26
N TYR A 106 -1.41 9.21 13.30
CA TYR A 106 -0.83 7.87 13.13
C TYR A 106 -1.76 6.93 12.36
N ARG A 107 -3.04 6.88 12.74
CA ARG A 107 -4.05 6.09 12.04
C ARG A 107 -4.25 6.56 10.61
N GLU A 108 -4.35 7.88 10.40
CA GLU A 108 -4.60 8.44 9.07
C GLU A 108 -3.43 8.19 8.10
N THR A 109 -2.19 8.32 8.56
CA THR A 109 -1.02 7.97 7.74
C THR A 109 -0.98 6.48 7.45
N MET A 110 -1.32 5.61 8.42
CA MET A 110 -1.40 4.17 8.16
C MET A 110 -2.52 3.81 7.17
N HIS A 111 -3.67 4.46 7.25
CA HIS A 111 -4.78 4.26 6.31
C HIS A 111 -4.38 4.64 4.88
N ARG A 112 -3.73 5.80 4.69
CA ARG A 112 -3.19 6.21 3.38
C ARG A 112 -2.15 5.23 2.86
N TYR A 113 -1.25 4.75 3.73
CA TYR A 113 -0.22 3.77 3.37
C TYR A 113 -0.84 2.42 2.96
N ALA A 114 -1.79 1.92 3.75
CA ALA A 114 -2.55 0.71 3.48
C ALA A 114 -3.30 0.77 2.14
N ARG A 115 -3.96 1.90 1.84
CA ARG A 115 -4.68 2.09 0.59
C ARG A 115 -3.75 2.05 -0.63
N LEU A 116 -2.58 2.69 -0.54
CA LEU A 116 -1.60 2.65 -1.63
C LEU A 116 -0.99 1.26 -1.79
N ALA A 117 -0.69 0.58 -0.69
CA ALA A 117 -0.19 -0.79 -0.70
C ALA A 117 -1.21 -1.78 -1.27
N ASP A 118 -2.50 -1.62 -0.96
CA ASP A 118 -3.57 -2.45 -1.53
C ASP A 118 -3.59 -2.31 -3.07
N GLN A 119 -3.54 -1.08 -3.59
CA GLN A 119 -3.49 -0.83 -5.04
C GLN A 119 -2.24 -1.42 -5.69
N TYR A 120 -1.09 -1.35 -5.03
CA TYR A 120 0.18 -1.76 -5.60
C TYR A 120 0.42 -3.27 -5.54
N TYR A 121 -0.07 -3.94 -4.49
CA TYR A 121 0.12 -5.36 -4.27
C TYR A 121 -1.10 -6.22 -4.62
N GLU A 122 -2.18 -5.63 -5.14
CA GLU A 122 -3.43 -6.34 -5.48
C GLU A 122 -3.21 -7.60 -6.33
N LEU A 123 -2.32 -7.52 -7.32
CA LEU A 123 -2.02 -8.64 -8.22
C LEU A 123 -0.84 -9.50 -7.76
N HIS A 124 -0.30 -9.24 -6.56
CA HIS A 124 0.87 -9.92 -6.00
C HIS A 124 0.59 -10.47 -4.59
N PRO A 125 -0.18 -11.58 -4.46
CA PRO A 125 -0.60 -12.11 -3.16
C PRO A 125 0.52 -12.35 -2.14
N PRO A 126 1.74 -12.82 -2.51
CA PRO A 126 2.82 -12.96 -1.55
C PRO A 126 3.26 -11.63 -0.92
N LYS A 127 3.47 -10.58 -1.74
CA LYS A 127 3.85 -9.24 -1.27
C LYS A 127 2.74 -8.62 -0.42
N TYR A 128 1.49 -8.88 -0.80
CA TYR A 128 0.34 -8.45 -0.02
C TYR A 128 0.35 -9.05 1.40
N GLN A 129 0.57 -10.36 1.51
CA GLN A 129 0.64 -11.04 2.80
C GLN A 129 1.83 -10.56 3.63
N GLU A 130 3.00 -10.35 3.00
CA GLU A 130 4.15 -9.74 3.67
C GLU A 130 3.83 -8.36 4.22
N PHE A 131 3.13 -7.52 3.44
CA PHE A 131 2.70 -6.20 3.90
C PHE A 131 1.77 -6.29 5.12
N VAL A 132 0.78 -7.18 5.07
CA VAL A 132 -0.13 -7.42 6.20
C VAL A 132 0.64 -7.84 7.46
N ARG A 133 1.65 -8.71 7.30
CA ARG A 133 2.50 -9.18 8.41
C ARG A 133 3.43 -8.11 8.96
N ASN A 134 4.04 -7.32 8.11
CA ASN A 134 5.10 -6.39 8.49
C ASN A 134 4.57 -5.01 8.92
N TYR A 135 3.36 -4.65 8.49
CA TYR A 135 2.82 -3.30 8.73
C TYR A 135 1.43 -3.32 9.38
N ILE A 136 0.48 -4.13 8.89
CA ILE A 136 -0.89 -4.12 9.41
C ILE A 136 -0.98 -4.72 10.82
N PHE A 137 -0.44 -5.93 11.06
CA PHE A 137 -0.44 -6.47 12.42
C PHE A 137 0.37 -5.64 13.41
N PRO A 138 1.58 -5.15 13.07
CA PRO A 138 2.32 -4.26 13.96
C PRO A 138 1.57 -2.96 14.27
N PHE A 139 0.79 -2.44 13.32
CA PHE A 139 -0.12 -1.32 13.57
C PHE A 139 -1.22 -1.69 14.57
N LEU A 140 -1.89 -2.83 14.40
CA LEU A 140 -2.93 -3.31 15.33
C LEU A 140 -2.36 -3.55 16.75
N ASP A 141 -1.18 -4.16 16.85
CA ASP A 141 -0.51 -4.37 18.15
C ASP A 141 -0.11 -3.04 18.81
N THR A 142 0.42 -2.09 18.03
CA THR A 142 0.74 -0.75 18.53
C THR A 142 -0.53 -0.06 19.04
N SER A 143 -1.62 -0.16 18.28
CA SER A 143 -2.92 0.44 18.63
C SER A 143 -3.48 -0.13 19.93
N ARG A 144 -3.40 -1.45 20.10
CA ARG A 144 -3.76 -2.14 21.35
C ARG A 144 -2.93 -1.66 22.53
N LYS A 145 -1.61 -1.56 22.35
CA LYS A 145 -0.68 -1.09 23.39
C LYS A 145 -0.98 0.34 23.81
N ILE A 146 -1.28 1.22 22.86
CA ILE A 146 -1.67 2.61 23.13
C ILE A 146 -2.98 2.65 23.92
N LEU A 147 -4.01 1.90 23.48
CA LEU A 147 -5.30 1.82 24.17
C LEU A 147 -5.13 1.34 25.62
N SER A 148 -4.29 0.32 25.80
CA SER A 148 -3.97 -0.27 27.11
C SER A 148 -3.21 0.72 28.00
N ALA A 149 -2.29 1.50 27.43
CA ALA A 149 -1.55 2.52 28.16
C ALA A 149 -2.48 3.68 28.60
N ILE A 150 -3.29 4.22 27.68
CA ILE A 150 -4.24 5.31 27.96
C ILE A 150 -5.26 4.93 29.04
N ASN A 151 -5.64 3.65 29.09
CA ASN A 151 -6.63 3.10 30.02
C ASN A 151 -6.00 2.27 31.15
N ALA A 152 -4.69 2.41 31.38
CA ALA A 152 -4.03 1.69 32.47
C ALA A 152 -4.67 2.09 33.81
N THR A 153 -4.96 1.10 34.66
CA THR A 153 -5.64 1.31 35.95
C THR A 153 -4.97 2.39 36.80
N ILE A 154 -3.65 2.45 36.78
CA ILE A 154 -2.86 3.44 37.53
C ILE A 154 -3.13 4.85 36.98
N ILE A 155 -3.17 5.02 35.65
CA ILE A 155 -3.43 6.30 35.00
C ILE A 155 -4.88 6.74 35.23
N MET A 156 -5.85 5.83 35.04
CA MET A 156 -7.26 6.14 35.28
C MET A 156 -7.52 6.55 36.73
N LYS A 157 -6.94 5.83 37.71
CA LYS A 157 -7.04 6.18 39.14
C LYS A 157 -6.37 7.51 39.43
N ALA A 158 -5.18 7.76 38.89
CA ALA A 158 -4.43 8.99 39.08
C ALA A 158 -5.19 10.23 38.56
N LEU A 159 -5.91 10.08 37.43
CA LEU A 159 -6.68 11.16 36.81
C LEU A 159 -8.12 11.28 37.33
N GLY A 160 -8.58 10.36 38.18
CA GLY A 160 -9.97 10.32 38.65
C GLY A 160 -10.99 9.95 37.55
N GLU A 161 -10.54 9.27 36.50
CA GLU A 161 -11.35 8.93 35.32
C GLU A 161 -12.03 7.58 35.52
N SER A 162 -13.35 7.55 35.36
CA SER A 162 -14.16 6.33 35.54
C SER A 162 -14.46 5.60 34.24
N GLN A 163 -14.39 6.29 33.10
CA GLN A 163 -14.67 5.71 31.78
C GLN A 163 -13.39 5.55 30.96
N PRO A 164 -13.11 4.36 30.43
CA PRO A 164 -11.99 4.16 29.52
C PRO A 164 -12.27 4.84 28.18
N ILE A 165 -11.22 5.35 27.54
CA ILE A 165 -11.30 5.79 26.15
C ILE A 165 -11.48 4.55 25.29
N GLN A 166 -12.45 4.57 24.37
CA GLN A 166 -12.70 3.50 23.43
C GLN A 166 -12.46 4.00 22.01
N TYR A 167 -11.96 3.14 21.14
CA TYR A 167 -11.88 3.43 19.72
C TYR A 167 -13.15 3.00 18.99
N SER A 168 -13.38 3.57 17.80
CA SER A 168 -14.42 3.12 16.91
C SER A 168 -13.90 2.04 15.97
N TYR A 169 -14.73 1.07 15.60
CA TYR A 169 -14.36 0.08 14.58
C TYR A 169 -13.98 0.75 13.25
N LYS A 170 -14.63 1.87 12.90
CA LYS A 170 -14.33 2.66 11.70
C LYS A 170 -12.91 3.24 11.66
N ASP A 171 -12.21 3.27 12.79
CA ASP A 171 -10.81 3.68 12.83
C ASP A 171 -9.86 2.56 12.35
N PHE A 172 -10.37 1.32 12.22
CA PHE A 172 -9.59 0.11 11.94
C PHE A 172 -10.15 -0.76 10.81
N ASP A 173 -11.31 -0.43 10.26
CA ASP A 173 -11.98 -1.18 9.19
C ASP A 173 -11.01 -1.50 8.04
N PHE A 174 -10.24 -0.51 7.58
CA PHE A 174 -9.24 -0.68 6.52
C PHE A 174 -8.20 -1.77 6.84
N ALA A 175 -7.77 -1.88 8.11
CA ALA A 175 -6.76 -2.84 8.53
C ALA A 175 -7.35 -4.26 8.54
N PHE A 176 -8.59 -4.39 9.03
CA PHE A 176 -9.30 -5.67 9.02
C PHE A 176 -9.67 -6.10 7.60
N ASP A 177 -10.11 -5.17 6.75
CA ASP A 177 -10.42 -5.42 5.34
C ASP A 177 -9.21 -5.92 4.57
N MET A 178 -8.03 -5.34 4.82
CA MET A 178 -6.81 -5.85 4.22
C MET A 178 -6.53 -7.30 4.62
N ILE A 179 -6.71 -7.65 5.89
CA ILE A 179 -6.53 -9.04 6.34
C ILE A 179 -7.55 -9.98 5.69
N ARG A 180 -8.80 -9.51 5.48
CA ARG A 180 -9.90 -10.28 4.89
C ARG A 180 -9.76 -10.53 3.39
N LYS A 181 -9.04 -9.68 2.64
CA LYS A 181 -8.91 -9.79 1.18
C LYS A 181 -8.21 -11.08 0.73
N HIS A 182 -7.18 -11.52 1.47
CA HIS A 182 -6.45 -12.77 1.21
C HIS A 182 -6.24 -13.59 2.51
N PRO A 183 -7.31 -14.17 3.07
CA PRO A 183 -7.28 -14.74 4.41
C PRO A 183 -6.60 -16.11 4.43
N THR A 184 -5.72 -16.32 5.40
CA THR A 184 -5.24 -17.65 5.77
C THR A 184 -5.76 -18.02 7.17
N LEU A 185 -5.72 -19.30 7.52
CA LEU A 185 -6.12 -19.77 8.86
C LEU A 185 -5.38 -19.03 9.99
N SER A 186 -4.08 -18.81 9.82
CA SER A 186 -3.26 -18.06 10.78
C SER A 186 -3.66 -16.59 10.84
N LEU A 187 -3.82 -15.93 9.69
CA LEU A 187 -4.24 -14.53 9.63
C LEU A 187 -5.59 -14.31 10.32
N LYS A 188 -6.56 -15.20 10.05
CA LYS A 188 -7.90 -15.12 10.65
C LYS A 188 -7.88 -15.29 12.16
N LYS A 189 -7.04 -16.19 12.68
CA LYS A 189 -6.90 -16.41 14.13
C LYS A 189 -6.34 -15.16 14.82
N GLU A 190 -5.29 -14.57 14.26
CA GLU A 190 -4.67 -13.35 14.81
C GLU A 190 -5.60 -12.14 14.68
N MET A 191 -6.27 -11.98 13.54
CA MET A 191 -7.28 -10.94 13.35
C MET A 191 -8.36 -10.97 14.44
N ASN A 192 -8.91 -12.15 14.73
CA ASN A 192 -9.92 -12.33 15.78
C ASN A 192 -9.38 -12.00 17.18
N ALA A 193 -8.09 -12.26 17.43
CA ALA A 193 -7.46 -11.85 18.69
C ALA A 193 -7.41 -10.33 18.81
N TYR A 194 -6.92 -9.64 17.78
CA TYR A 194 -6.84 -8.17 17.78
C TYR A 194 -8.22 -7.48 17.80
N LEU A 195 -9.23 -8.03 17.14
CA LEU A 195 -10.61 -7.53 17.24
C LEU A 195 -11.07 -7.49 18.70
N LYS A 196 -10.93 -8.60 19.42
CA LYS A 196 -11.32 -8.70 20.83
C LYS A 196 -10.50 -7.77 21.72
N GLU A 197 -9.19 -7.70 21.50
CA GLU A 197 -8.29 -6.86 22.31
C GLU A 197 -8.50 -5.36 22.11
N LEU A 198 -8.99 -4.95 20.94
CA LEU A 198 -9.39 -3.56 20.65
C LEU A 198 -10.83 -3.25 21.10
N GLY A 199 -11.55 -4.22 21.65
CA GLY A 199 -12.92 -4.06 22.14
C GLY A 199 -14.00 -4.23 21.07
N PHE A 200 -13.65 -4.77 19.90
CA PHE A 200 -14.58 -5.02 18.81
C PHE A 200 -15.11 -6.47 18.84
N SER A 201 -16.25 -6.63 18.20
CA SER A 201 -16.98 -7.88 18.07
C SER A 201 -16.95 -8.38 16.63
N LYS A 202 -17.36 -9.65 16.43
CA LYS A 202 -17.44 -10.22 15.09
C LYS A 202 -18.53 -9.55 14.24
N SER A 203 -19.61 -9.05 14.86
CA SER A 203 -20.67 -8.32 14.16
C SER A 203 -20.22 -6.97 13.61
N ASP A 204 -19.10 -6.43 14.09
CA ASP A 204 -18.54 -5.20 13.52
C ASP A 204 -17.86 -5.46 12.16
N LEU A 205 -17.60 -6.73 11.80
CA LEU A 205 -17.04 -7.10 10.51
C LEU A 205 -18.10 -7.28 9.41
N ASP A 206 -19.37 -7.46 9.79
CA ASP A 206 -20.48 -7.80 8.88
C ASP A 206 -21.13 -6.55 8.27
#